data_AF-A0A6A4HBP9-F1
#
_entry.id   AF-A0A6A4HBP9-F1
#
_cell.length_a   1.000
_cell.length_b   1.000
_cell.length_c   1.000
_cell.angle_alpha   90.00
_cell.angle_beta   90.00
_cell.angle_gamma   90.00
#
_symmetry.space_group_name_H-M   'P 1'
#
loop_
_entity.id
_entity.type
_entity.pdbx_description
1 polymer ?
#
loop_
_entity_poly.entity_id
_entity_poly.type
_entity_poly.pdbx_seq_one_letter_code
_entity_poly.pdbx_strand_id
1 'polypeptide(L)'
;MSSNVPINSSNITAPTPQNTPLSHAPIAAGLSRPTVPDINEDKEEEDDDDEGGKDDMDGALREHALAMVQGKLAGLIGRSSGYIDSLPVEVKRSVEALKGVQVQQNEIQNRYKRECLELEKKYLAIQKPLYERREAIVNGSAEPTPEEVEAGEKQSLKDDEEYSSLPKTFPLAQLQFLNSGSLLSGIISRDEGALKHLIDIRLSYLTDGESQSQTETEGKPGFKITFVFSPNEFFENSVLDKTYLYQDEVGYSGDFVYYKAIGTEIRWKEDKDLTKEYEIKKQRNKNTNRTRLVRKARPTESFFNFFTPPIPPSDEDLESGKFDEEELEEIEDKFQLDYQIGEDLKEKIIPRAIDYFTGKALEYDVLEEDDEEDDYEDIDDDDDDEDGGRGRFDDDSESETDLPPRRMVGRGPPKGRGGAPATAGNVNPEECKQQ
;
A
#
# COMPACT_ATOMS: atom_id res chain seq x y z
N MET A 1 28.95 -13.97 -46.89
CA MET A 1 30.38 -14.11 -46.59
C MET A 1 30.51 -14.40 -45.11
N SER A 2 30.41 -15.68 -44.75
CA SER A 2 30.48 -16.17 -43.37
C SER A 2 31.92 -16.62 -43.10
N SER A 3 32.57 -16.06 -42.08
CA SER A 3 33.91 -16.47 -41.64
C SER A 3 33.79 -17.33 -40.39
N ASN A 4 34.00 -18.64 -40.58
CA ASN A 4 34.25 -19.61 -39.51
C ASN A 4 35.54 -19.28 -38.76
N VAL A 5 35.47 -19.22 -37.43
CA VAL A 5 36.63 -19.31 -36.53
C VAL A 5 36.51 -20.64 -35.77
N PRO A 6 37.54 -21.51 -35.77
CA PRO A 6 37.48 -22.80 -35.10
C PRO A 6 37.76 -22.65 -33.60
N ILE A 7 36.88 -23.21 -32.76
CA ILE A 7 37.06 -23.32 -31.31
C ILE A 7 37.87 -24.59 -31.05
N ASN A 8 39.12 -24.43 -30.61
CA ASN A 8 39.94 -25.52 -30.10
C ASN A 8 39.90 -25.47 -28.57
N SER A 9 39.53 -26.59 -27.95
CA SER A 9 39.36 -26.76 -26.51
C SER A 9 40.71 -26.91 -25.80
N SER A 10 41.06 -25.94 -24.94
CA SER A 10 42.07 -26.14 -23.90
C SER A 10 41.93 -25.11 -22.77
N ASN A 11 41.59 -25.63 -21.57
CA ASN A 11 41.81 -25.08 -20.23
C ASN A 11 42.22 -23.60 -20.10
N ILE A 12 41.30 -22.76 -19.63
CA ILE A 12 41.61 -21.46 -19.03
C ILE A 12 40.83 -21.36 -17.71
N THR A 13 41.44 -21.87 -16.64
CA THR A 13 41.11 -21.47 -15.27
C THR A 13 41.51 -20.01 -15.12
N ALA A 14 40.56 -19.13 -14.80
CA ALA A 14 40.81 -17.71 -14.57
C ALA A 14 41.68 -17.52 -13.30
N PRO A 15 42.75 -16.72 -13.34
CA PRO A 15 43.58 -16.47 -12.16
C PRO A 15 42.91 -15.42 -11.27
N THR A 16 42.60 -15.81 -10.03
CA THR A 16 42.19 -14.89 -8.96
C THR A 16 43.37 -14.00 -8.52
N PRO A 17 43.17 -12.69 -8.29
CA PRO A 17 44.24 -11.82 -7.84
C PRO A 17 44.54 -12.06 -6.36
N GLN A 18 45.70 -12.66 -6.11
CA GLN A 18 46.23 -12.96 -4.79
C GLN A 18 46.93 -11.70 -4.22
N ASN A 19 46.34 -11.08 -3.20
CA ASN A 19 46.94 -9.94 -2.51
C ASN A 19 46.95 -10.12 -0.98
N THR A 20 47.53 -11.24 -0.54
CA THR A 20 47.82 -11.51 0.88
C THR A 20 49.34 -11.37 1.10
N PRO A 21 49.84 -10.41 1.90
CA PRO A 21 51.26 -10.32 2.20
C PRO A 21 51.73 -11.50 3.06
N LEU A 22 52.78 -12.18 2.58
CA LEU A 22 53.47 -13.34 3.17
C LEU A 22 54.41 -12.95 4.33
N SER A 23 53.92 -12.19 5.31
CA SER A 23 54.69 -11.91 6.52
C SER A 23 53.78 -11.81 7.74
N HIS A 24 53.90 -12.78 8.66
CA HIS A 24 53.40 -12.66 10.02
C HIS A 24 54.05 -11.42 10.68
N ALA A 25 53.24 -10.41 11.02
CA ALA A 25 53.66 -9.35 11.91
C ALA A 25 53.87 -9.91 13.33
N PRO A 26 54.93 -9.52 14.06
CA PRO A 26 55.18 -10.03 15.40
C PRO A 26 54.21 -9.35 16.39
N ILE A 27 53.12 -10.02 16.75
CA ILE A 27 52.25 -9.59 17.86
C ILE A 27 52.88 -10.08 19.16
N ALA A 28 53.92 -9.38 19.61
CA ALA A 28 54.46 -9.51 20.95
C ALA A 28 55.13 -8.20 21.39
N ALA A 29 54.34 -7.14 21.57
CA ALA A 29 54.74 -5.96 22.34
C ALA A 29 53.51 -5.13 22.76
N GLY A 30 53.03 -5.36 23.99
CA GLY A 30 52.55 -4.29 24.87
C GLY A 30 51.32 -3.46 24.47
N LEU A 31 50.16 -4.09 24.26
CA LEU A 31 48.87 -3.39 24.37
C LEU A 31 48.31 -3.60 25.78
N SER A 32 48.34 -2.53 26.58
CA SER A 32 47.67 -2.43 27.86
C SER A 32 46.17 -2.69 27.70
N ARG A 33 45.63 -3.64 28.46
CA ARG A 33 44.19 -3.84 28.60
C ARG A 33 43.52 -2.53 29.06
N PRO A 34 42.43 -2.07 28.44
CA PRO A 34 41.62 -1.00 29.01
C PRO A 34 41.02 -1.50 30.33
N THR A 35 41.38 -0.86 31.45
CA THR A 35 40.70 -1.02 32.74
C THR A 35 39.43 -0.16 32.70
N VAL A 36 38.31 -0.78 32.35
CA VAL A 36 36.98 -0.26 32.70
C VAL A 36 36.61 -0.91 34.04
N PRO A 37 36.15 -0.17 35.06
CA PRO A 37 35.58 -0.77 36.26
C PRO A 37 34.30 -1.52 35.92
N ASP A 38 34.11 -2.73 36.46
CA ASP A 38 32.85 -3.46 36.37
C ASP A 38 31.73 -2.59 36.96
N ILE A 39 30.58 -2.57 36.27
CA ILE A 39 29.36 -1.94 36.77
C ILE A 39 28.89 -2.79 37.94
N ASN A 40 28.83 -2.21 39.14
CA ASN A 40 28.20 -2.85 40.28
C ASN A 40 26.71 -3.03 39.96
N GLU A 41 26.30 -4.28 39.85
CA GLU A 41 24.91 -4.71 39.91
C GLU A 41 24.44 -4.47 41.34
N ASP A 42 23.74 -3.36 41.55
CA ASP A 42 23.12 -3.06 42.84
C ASP A 42 22.09 -4.16 43.13
N LYS A 43 22.28 -4.82 44.27
CA LYS A 43 21.41 -5.84 44.83
C LYS A 43 19.96 -5.33 44.88
N GLU A 44 19.10 -5.93 44.08
CA GLU A 44 17.66 -5.92 44.37
C GLU A 44 17.41 -6.88 45.52
N GLU A 45 16.70 -6.37 46.53
CA GLU A 45 16.35 -7.06 47.75
C GLU A 45 15.37 -8.21 47.44
N GLU A 46 15.66 -9.39 48.01
CA GLU A 46 14.77 -10.54 48.03
C GLU A 46 13.47 -10.15 48.76
N ASP A 47 12.35 -10.16 48.05
CA ASP A 47 11.02 -10.32 48.66
C ASP A 47 10.34 -11.52 47.97
N ASP A 48 10.28 -12.62 48.72
CA ASP A 48 9.50 -13.82 48.44
C ASP A 48 7.97 -13.55 48.58
N ASP A 49 7.20 -14.38 47.87
CA ASP A 49 5.77 -14.68 48.00
C ASP A 49 4.72 -13.71 47.39
N ASP A 50 4.14 -14.05 46.24
CA ASP A 50 2.75 -14.58 46.19
C ASP A 50 2.40 -15.13 44.80
N GLU A 51 1.70 -16.26 44.79
CA GLU A 51 1.39 -17.14 43.67
C GLU A 51 -0.03 -16.83 43.13
N GLY A 52 -0.18 -16.44 41.84
CA GLY A 52 -1.48 -16.52 41.17
C GLY A 52 -1.71 -15.62 39.95
N GLY A 53 -1.87 -16.24 38.78
CA GLY A 53 -2.55 -15.63 37.62
C GLY A 53 -1.66 -15.28 36.41
N LYS A 54 -1.02 -16.28 35.80
CA LYS A 54 -0.40 -16.13 34.48
C LYS A 54 -1.44 -16.54 33.44
N ASP A 55 -1.88 -15.58 32.61
CA ASP A 55 -2.25 -15.77 31.19
C ASP A 55 -2.94 -14.52 30.56
N ASP A 56 -3.32 -13.50 31.35
CA ASP A 56 -3.88 -12.23 30.80
C ASP A 56 -2.95 -10.99 30.96
N MET A 57 -1.78 -11.16 31.58
CA MET A 57 -0.85 -10.05 31.88
C MET A 57 0.09 -9.70 30.74
N ASP A 58 0.28 -10.58 29.74
CA ASP A 58 1.33 -10.43 28.74
C ASP A 58 0.98 -9.42 27.63
N GLY A 59 -0.28 -9.39 27.19
CA GLY A 59 -0.75 -8.42 26.19
C GLY A 59 -0.77 -6.97 26.71
N ALA A 60 -1.27 -6.77 27.94
CA ALA A 60 -1.32 -5.45 28.56
C ALA A 60 0.07 -4.93 28.97
N LEU A 61 0.98 -5.81 29.40
CA LEU A 61 2.38 -5.44 29.65
C LEU A 61 3.12 -5.10 28.36
N ARG A 62 2.87 -5.82 27.26
CA ARG A 62 3.46 -5.53 25.95
C ARG A 62 2.94 -4.23 25.35
N GLU A 63 1.63 -3.97 25.43
CA GLU A 63 1.02 -2.71 25.00
C GLU A 63 1.49 -1.53 25.86
N HIS A 64 1.58 -1.71 27.18
CA HIS A 64 2.11 -0.69 28.08
C HIS A 64 3.62 -0.47 27.90
N ALA A 65 4.39 -1.51 27.58
CA ALA A 65 5.80 -1.41 27.25
C ALA A 65 6.00 -0.68 25.92
N LEU A 66 5.19 -0.97 24.89
CA LEU A 66 5.20 -0.26 23.61
C LEU A 66 4.80 1.22 23.81
N ALA A 67 3.76 1.51 24.58
CA ALA A 67 3.35 2.87 24.91
C ALA A 67 4.42 3.62 25.74
N MET A 68 5.14 2.94 26.64
CA MET A 68 6.28 3.52 27.37
C MET A 68 7.50 3.75 26.47
N VAL A 69 7.78 2.85 25.53
CA VAL A 69 8.86 2.98 24.55
C VAL A 69 8.54 4.13 23.59
N GLN A 70 7.33 4.20 23.06
CA GLN A 70 6.83 5.30 22.24
C GLN A 70 6.83 6.63 23.01
N GLY A 71 6.38 6.65 24.27
CA GLY A 71 6.41 7.85 25.12
C GLY A 71 7.82 8.33 25.47
N LYS A 72 8.77 7.41 25.71
CA LYS A 72 10.19 7.75 25.92
C LYS A 72 10.86 8.22 24.63
N LEU A 73 10.57 7.58 23.49
CA LEU A 73 11.04 7.99 22.18
C LEU A 73 10.50 9.39 21.81
N ALA A 74 9.21 9.65 22.01
CA ALA A 74 8.59 10.95 21.81
C ALA A 74 9.24 12.07 22.66
N GLY A 75 9.67 11.76 23.88
CA GLY A 75 10.43 12.67 24.74
C GLY A 75 11.91 12.89 24.35
N LEU A 76 12.47 11.99 23.54
CA LEU A 76 13.86 12.02 23.03
C LEU A 76 13.95 12.64 21.63
N ILE A 77 12.85 12.71 20.86
CA ILE A 77 12.80 13.41 19.58
C ILE A 77 13.10 14.89 19.80
N GLY A 78 14.20 15.38 19.20
CA GLY A 78 14.60 16.79 19.26
C GLY A 78 15.31 17.23 20.55
N ARG A 79 15.49 16.35 21.54
CA ARG A 79 16.33 16.61 22.72
C ARG A 79 17.63 15.82 22.57
N SER A 80 18.78 16.48 22.70
CA SER A 80 20.03 15.75 22.90
C SER A 80 19.81 14.80 24.07
N SER A 81 20.15 13.52 23.93
CA SER A 81 19.89 12.48 24.93
C SER A 81 20.60 12.71 26.27
N GLY A 82 21.14 13.91 26.53
CA GLY A 82 22.08 14.26 27.60
C GLY A 82 23.44 13.59 27.44
N TYR A 83 23.44 12.34 26.94
CA TYR A 83 24.59 11.53 26.63
C TYR A 83 25.48 12.19 25.58
N ILE A 84 24.94 12.57 24.43
CA ILE A 84 25.74 13.22 23.37
C ILE A 84 26.41 14.51 23.89
N ASP A 85 25.72 15.26 24.75
CA ASP A 85 26.22 16.49 25.34
C ASP A 85 27.26 16.26 26.45
N SER A 86 27.23 15.13 27.14
CA SER A 86 28.23 14.76 28.14
C SER A 86 29.49 14.14 27.56
N LEU A 87 29.49 13.77 26.28
CA LEU A 87 30.66 13.22 25.60
C LEU A 87 31.85 14.21 25.57
N PRO A 88 33.10 13.71 25.72
CA PRO A 88 34.30 14.51 25.50
C PRO A 88 34.32 15.17 24.12
N VAL A 89 34.99 16.32 24.01
CA VAL A 89 35.07 17.11 22.76
C VAL A 89 35.66 16.27 21.63
N GLU A 90 36.64 15.42 21.92
CA GLU A 90 37.25 14.51 20.96
C GLU A 90 36.23 13.55 20.35
N VAL A 91 35.34 12.99 21.18
CA VAL A 91 34.28 12.07 20.72
C VAL A 91 33.23 12.82 19.92
N LYS A 92 32.81 14.01 20.37
CA LYS A 92 31.89 14.87 19.60
C LYS A 92 32.45 15.22 18.23
N ARG A 93 33.75 15.52 18.14
CA ARG A 93 34.43 15.77 16.86
C ARG A 93 34.39 14.54 15.95
N SER A 94 34.56 13.35 16.50
CA SER A 94 34.40 12.10 15.74
C SER A 94 32.96 11.90 15.27
N VAL A 95 31.96 12.18 16.10
CA VAL A 95 30.54 12.11 15.71
C VAL A 95 30.23 13.09 14.57
N GLU A 96 30.70 14.34 14.66
CA GLU A 96 30.52 15.31 13.57
C GLU A 96 31.27 14.90 12.29
N ALA A 97 32.45 14.29 12.41
CA ALA A 97 33.16 13.71 11.27
C ALA A 97 32.37 12.56 10.62
N LEU A 98 31.76 11.67 11.43
CA LEU A 98 30.91 10.59 10.95
C LEU A 98 29.64 11.11 10.27
N LYS A 99 29.01 12.18 10.79
CA LYS A 99 27.91 12.87 10.09
C LYS A 99 28.35 13.39 8.72
N GLY A 100 29.57 13.93 8.62
CA GLY A 100 30.16 14.32 7.34
C GLY A 100 30.34 13.16 6.35
N VAL A 101 30.71 11.97 6.84
CA VAL A 101 30.73 10.74 6.03
C VAL A 101 29.32 10.33 5.60
N GLN A 102 28.33 10.44 6.50
CA GLN A 102 26.93 10.15 6.19
C GLN A 102 26.40 11.06 5.07
N VAL A 103 26.78 12.33 5.02
CA VAL A 103 26.41 13.23 3.90
C VAL A 103 26.88 12.67 2.56
N GLN A 104 28.11 12.16 2.47
CA GLN A 104 28.63 11.55 1.25
C GLN A 104 27.88 10.26 0.87
N GLN A 105 27.47 9.48 1.87
CA GLN A 105 26.64 8.30 1.64
C GLN A 105 25.26 8.68 1.07
N ASN A 106 24.63 9.72 1.63
CA ASN A 106 23.35 10.23 1.16
C ASN A 106 23.45 10.78 -0.28
N GLU A 107 24.56 11.46 -0.64
CA GLU A 107 24.81 11.88 -2.03
C GLU A 107 24.87 10.71 -3.01
N ILE A 108 25.49 9.59 -2.61
CA ILE A 108 25.55 8.37 -3.42
C ILE A 108 24.15 7.74 -3.55
N GLN A 109 23.39 7.66 -2.46
CA GLN A 109 22.01 7.14 -2.47
C GLN A 109 21.10 7.98 -3.37
N ASN A 110 21.20 9.32 -3.27
CA ASN A 110 20.50 10.25 -4.16
C ASN A 110 20.80 9.98 -5.63
N ARG A 111 22.07 9.80 -5.99
CA ARG A 111 22.47 9.47 -7.36
C ARG A 111 21.90 8.11 -7.80
N TYR A 112 22.01 7.09 -6.94
CA TYR A 112 21.48 5.76 -7.23
C TYR A 112 19.98 5.80 -7.55
N LYS A 113 19.16 6.45 -6.70
CA LYS A 113 17.72 6.54 -6.94
C LYS A 113 17.36 7.34 -8.20
N ARG A 114 18.11 8.38 -8.53
CA ARG A 114 17.94 9.08 -9.81
C ARG A 114 18.27 8.18 -11.00
N GLU A 115 19.33 7.36 -10.92
CA GLU A 115 19.65 6.38 -11.95
C GLU A 115 18.57 5.28 -12.07
N CYS A 116 17.98 4.83 -10.95
CA CYS A 116 16.81 3.94 -10.95
C CYS A 116 15.63 4.57 -11.69
N LEU A 117 15.31 5.83 -11.41
CA LEU A 117 14.22 6.54 -12.10
C LEU A 117 14.46 6.65 -13.62
N GLU A 118 15.69 6.92 -14.05
CA GLU A 118 16.04 6.92 -15.47
C GLU A 118 15.92 5.52 -16.10
N LEU A 119 16.22 4.47 -15.34
CA LEU A 119 16.03 3.09 -15.78
C LEU A 119 14.55 2.74 -15.93
N GLU A 120 13.71 3.15 -14.98
CA GLU A 120 12.26 3.00 -15.04
C GLU A 120 11.69 3.70 -16.28
N LYS A 121 12.09 4.96 -16.53
CA LYS A 121 11.73 5.71 -17.75
C LYS A 121 12.08 4.94 -19.03
N LYS A 122 13.29 4.38 -19.09
CA LYS A 122 13.76 3.60 -20.24
C LYS A 122 12.89 2.37 -20.47
N TYR A 123 12.57 1.60 -19.43
CA TYR A 123 11.75 0.39 -19.57
C TYR A 123 10.28 0.69 -19.83
N LEU A 124 9.73 1.77 -19.27
CA LEU A 124 8.40 2.26 -19.62
C LEU A 124 8.30 2.56 -21.13
N ALA A 125 9.32 3.18 -21.73
CA ALA A 125 9.35 3.44 -23.16
C ALA A 125 9.35 2.15 -24.01
N ILE A 126 9.97 1.07 -23.51
CA ILE A 126 9.98 -0.25 -24.17
C ILE A 126 8.65 -0.98 -23.98
N GLN A 127 7.99 -0.80 -22.83
CA GLN A 127 6.66 -1.37 -22.55
C GLN A 127 5.54 -0.64 -23.27
N LYS A 128 5.70 0.65 -23.58
CA LYS A 128 4.66 1.51 -24.18
C LYS A 128 3.98 0.89 -25.42
N PRO A 129 4.68 0.31 -26.41
CA PRO A 129 4.03 -0.36 -27.54
C PRO A 129 3.13 -1.54 -27.14
N LEU A 130 3.45 -2.24 -26.03
CA LEU A 130 2.62 -3.32 -25.50
C LEU A 130 1.34 -2.77 -24.86
N TYR A 131 1.44 -1.65 -24.14
CA TYR A 131 0.27 -0.96 -23.59
C TYR A 131 -0.63 -0.40 -24.69
N GLU A 132 -0.06 0.20 -25.73
CA GLU A 132 -0.81 0.66 -26.91
C GLU A 132 -1.46 -0.52 -27.66
N ARG A 133 -0.77 -1.67 -27.76
CA ARG A 133 -1.35 -2.89 -28.35
C ARG A 133 -2.51 -3.42 -27.52
N ARG A 134 -2.37 -3.43 -26.19
CA ARG A 134 -3.44 -3.81 -25.24
C ARG A 134 -4.65 -2.88 -25.40
N GLU A 135 -4.43 -1.56 -25.38
CA GLU A 135 -5.46 -0.54 -25.59
C GLU A 135 -6.21 -0.78 -26.92
N ALA A 136 -5.48 -1.09 -28.00
CA ALA A 136 -6.10 -1.29 -29.30
C ALA A 136 -7.02 -2.52 -29.36
N ILE A 137 -6.61 -3.62 -28.74
CA ILE A 137 -7.42 -4.84 -28.61
C ILE A 137 -8.65 -4.57 -27.75
N VAL A 138 -8.41 -3.93 -26.60
CA VAL A 138 -9.43 -3.58 -25.63
C VAL A 138 -10.52 -2.71 -26.25
N ASN A 139 -10.16 -1.62 -26.92
CA ASN A 139 -11.15 -0.71 -27.51
C ASN A 139 -11.76 -1.25 -28.82
N GLY A 140 -11.35 -2.43 -29.26
CA GLY A 140 -11.76 -3.03 -30.53
C GLY A 140 -11.30 -2.24 -31.75
N SER A 141 -10.25 -1.41 -31.63
CA SER A 141 -9.66 -0.70 -32.77
C SER A 141 -8.72 -1.59 -33.57
N ALA A 142 -8.25 -2.69 -33.00
CA ALA A 142 -7.53 -3.75 -33.69
C ALA A 142 -7.98 -5.13 -33.20
N GLU A 143 -8.04 -6.10 -34.11
CA GLU A 143 -8.33 -7.50 -33.77
C GLU A 143 -7.07 -8.17 -33.17
N PRO A 144 -7.25 -9.12 -32.23
CA PRO A 144 -6.18 -10.01 -31.79
C PRO A 144 -5.63 -10.82 -32.97
N THR A 145 -4.31 -10.92 -33.06
CA THR A 145 -3.67 -11.79 -34.04
C THR A 145 -3.75 -13.26 -33.61
N PRO A 146 -3.71 -14.22 -34.55
CA PRO A 146 -3.66 -15.64 -34.20
C PRO A 146 -2.47 -15.99 -33.30
N GLU A 147 -1.32 -15.34 -33.48
CA GLU A 147 -0.11 -15.56 -32.68
C GLU A 147 -0.30 -15.10 -31.22
N GLU A 148 -0.94 -13.94 -31.00
CA GLU A 148 -1.26 -13.45 -29.66
C GLU A 148 -2.25 -14.37 -28.94
N VAL A 149 -3.26 -14.88 -29.66
CA VAL A 149 -4.22 -15.84 -29.11
C VAL A 149 -3.53 -17.14 -28.74
N GLU A 150 -2.71 -17.72 -29.62
CA GLU A 150 -1.96 -18.94 -29.34
C GLU A 150 -1.01 -18.78 -28.14
N ALA A 151 -0.32 -17.64 -28.04
CA ALA A 151 0.52 -17.32 -26.89
C ALA A 151 -0.29 -17.19 -25.59
N GLY A 152 -1.47 -16.56 -25.65
CA GLY A 152 -2.40 -16.44 -24.53
C GLY A 152 -2.94 -17.80 -24.07
N GLU A 153 -3.42 -18.64 -24.99
CA GLU A 153 -3.88 -20.00 -24.69
C GLU A 153 -2.76 -20.83 -24.05
N LYS A 154 -1.52 -20.72 -24.55
CA LYS A 154 -0.37 -21.40 -23.93
C LYS A 154 -0.12 -20.96 -22.49
N GLN A 155 -0.41 -19.70 -22.15
CA GLN A 155 -0.32 -19.23 -20.77
C GLN A 155 -1.49 -19.76 -19.94
N SER A 156 -2.72 -19.73 -20.47
CA SER A 156 -3.89 -20.30 -19.79
C SER A 156 -3.74 -21.79 -19.51
N LEU A 157 -3.15 -22.59 -20.40
CA LEU A 157 -2.86 -24.01 -20.15
C LEU A 157 -1.85 -24.25 -19.02
N LYS A 158 -0.96 -23.29 -18.74
CA LYS A 158 -0.04 -23.40 -17.59
C LYS A 158 -0.72 -23.08 -16.28
N ASP A 159 -1.68 -22.16 -16.34
CA ASP A 159 -2.44 -21.71 -15.17
C ASP A 159 -3.57 -22.70 -14.83
N ASP A 160 -4.16 -23.33 -15.84
CA ASP A 160 -5.24 -24.32 -15.74
C ASP A 160 -5.01 -25.46 -16.76
N GLU A 161 -4.64 -26.64 -16.26
CA GLU A 161 -4.41 -27.83 -17.10
C GLU A 161 -5.67 -28.31 -17.82
N GLU A 162 -6.86 -27.94 -17.35
CA GLU A 162 -8.15 -28.29 -17.97
C GLU A 162 -8.61 -27.26 -19.02
N TYR A 163 -7.81 -26.23 -19.29
CA TYR A 163 -8.17 -25.17 -20.25
C TYR A 163 -8.50 -25.73 -21.65
N SER A 164 -9.68 -25.38 -22.16
CA SER A 164 -10.12 -25.75 -23.51
C SER A 164 -9.86 -24.62 -24.51
N SER A 165 -9.12 -24.93 -25.58
CA SER A 165 -8.80 -23.98 -26.65
C SER A 165 -10.05 -23.37 -27.28
N LEU A 166 -9.97 -22.08 -27.61
CA LEU A 166 -11.05 -21.32 -28.22
C LEU A 166 -11.32 -21.79 -29.68
N PRO A 167 -12.57 -21.73 -30.14
CA PRO A 167 -12.87 -22.02 -31.54
C PRO A 167 -12.29 -20.96 -32.48
N LYS A 168 -11.67 -21.40 -33.58
CA LYS A 168 -10.92 -20.54 -34.52
C LYS A 168 -11.75 -19.48 -35.28
N THR A 169 -13.08 -19.49 -35.17
CA THR A 169 -13.96 -18.58 -35.91
C THR A 169 -15.14 -18.14 -35.07
N PHE A 170 -15.02 -16.99 -34.40
CA PHE A 170 -16.15 -16.26 -33.82
C PHE A 170 -15.98 -14.75 -34.07
N PRO A 171 -17.07 -14.00 -34.28
CA PRO A 171 -17.00 -12.54 -34.33
C PRO A 171 -16.47 -12.03 -32.99
N LEU A 172 -15.44 -11.19 -33.04
CA LEU A 172 -14.89 -10.56 -31.85
C LEU A 172 -15.95 -9.65 -31.24
N ALA A 173 -16.41 -9.96 -30.04
CA ALA A 173 -17.14 -8.99 -29.22
C ALA A 173 -16.12 -7.95 -28.72
N GLN A 174 -16.45 -6.66 -28.78
CA GLN A 174 -15.65 -5.65 -28.09
C GLN A 174 -15.52 -6.06 -26.64
N LEU A 175 -14.29 -6.28 -26.18
CA LEU A 175 -14.01 -6.35 -24.76
C LEU A 175 -14.26 -4.93 -24.25
N GLN A 176 -15.47 -4.64 -23.79
CA GLN A 176 -15.68 -3.46 -22.96
C GLN A 176 -14.81 -3.64 -21.73
N PHE A 177 -13.55 -3.19 -21.80
CA PHE A 177 -12.69 -3.13 -20.64
C PHE A 177 -13.43 -2.34 -19.57
N LEU A 178 -13.23 -2.78 -18.35
CA LEU A 178 -13.51 -2.00 -17.14
C LEU A 178 -14.98 -1.80 -16.81
N ASN A 179 -15.89 -2.68 -17.26
CA ASN A 179 -17.09 -2.90 -16.46
C ASN A 179 -16.82 -3.91 -15.34
N SER A 180 -15.91 -3.57 -14.44
CA SER A 180 -15.78 -4.20 -13.12
C SER A 180 -15.00 -3.23 -12.25
N GLY A 181 -15.68 -2.57 -11.33
CA GLY A 181 -15.08 -1.74 -10.28
C GLY A 181 -14.22 -2.52 -9.27
N SER A 182 -13.56 -3.60 -9.72
CA SER A 182 -12.68 -4.45 -8.92
C SER A 182 -11.20 -4.08 -9.07
N LEU A 183 -10.83 -3.25 -10.06
CA LEU A 183 -9.45 -2.83 -10.26
C LEU A 183 -8.99 -1.76 -9.26
N LEU A 184 -9.91 -1.00 -8.68
CA LEU A 184 -9.58 0.12 -7.80
C LEU A 184 -10.39 -0.05 -6.52
N SER A 185 -9.71 -0.19 -5.38
CA SER A 185 -10.37 -0.16 -4.08
C SER A 185 -11.11 1.17 -3.91
N GLY A 186 -12.25 1.15 -3.22
CA GLY A 186 -13.06 2.36 -2.99
C GLY A 186 -13.99 2.78 -4.14
N ILE A 187 -14.11 2.01 -5.24
CA ILE A 187 -15.21 2.21 -6.19
C ILE A 187 -16.54 1.86 -5.52
N ILE A 188 -17.39 2.86 -5.34
CA ILE A 188 -18.77 2.66 -4.92
C ILE A 188 -19.70 2.56 -6.12
N SER A 189 -20.88 1.94 -5.95
CA SER A 189 -21.86 1.76 -7.04
C SER A 189 -22.27 3.06 -7.75
N ARG A 190 -22.07 4.22 -7.10
CA ARG A 190 -22.35 5.54 -7.67
C ARG A 190 -21.39 5.93 -8.79
N ASP A 191 -20.13 5.50 -8.72
CA ASP A 191 -19.08 5.90 -9.65
C ASP A 191 -18.99 4.99 -10.87
N GLU A 192 -19.52 3.77 -10.75
CA GLU A 192 -19.54 2.75 -11.82
C GLU A 192 -20.09 3.31 -13.14
N GLY A 193 -21.12 4.17 -13.06
CA GLY A 193 -21.71 4.80 -14.24
C GLY A 193 -20.71 5.64 -15.05
N ALA A 194 -19.87 6.42 -14.37
CA ALA A 194 -18.85 7.23 -15.02
C ALA A 194 -17.61 6.41 -15.39
N LEU A 195 -17.24 5.43 -14.56
CA LEU A 195 -16.09 4.56 -14.80
C LEU A 195 -16.27 3.61 -15.98
N LYS A 196 -17.51 3.28 -16.38
CA LYS A 196 -17.82 2.60 -17.65
C LYS A 196 -17.30 3.33 -18.89
N HIS A 197 -17.04 4.62 -18.76
CA HIS A 197 -16.49 5.43 -19.84
C HIS A 197 -14.97 5.53 -19.82
N LEU A 198 -14.30 4.93 -18.82
CA LEU A 198 -12.84 4.86 -18.74
C LEU A 198 -12.31 3.91 -19.83
N ILE A 199 -11.54 4.48 -20.74
CA ILE A 199 -10.96 3.80 -21.90
C ILE A 199 -9.60 3.22 -21.56
N ASP A 200 -8.77 4.00 -20.85
CA ASP A 200 -7.37 3.66 -20.63
C ASP A 200 -6.81 4.39 -19.41
N ILE A 201 -5.80 3.78 -18.77
CA ILE A 201 -5.02 4.35 -17.68
C ILE A 201 -3.54 4.26 -18.06
N ARG A 202 -2.88 5.41 -18.17
CA ARG A 202 -1.50 5.52 -18.66
C ARG A 202 -0.57 6.02 -17.58
N LEU A 203 0.62 5.44 -17.51
CA LEU A 203 1.72 5.94 -16.69
C LEU A 203 2.67 6.78 -17.56
N SER A 204 3.14 7.89 -17.00
CA SER A 204 4.24 8.69 -17.56
C SER A 204 5.09 9.24 -16.43
N TYR A 205 6.41 9.27 -16.58
CA TYR A 205 7.29 9.95 -15.63
C TYR A 205 7.47 11.41 -16.03
N LEU A 206 7.65 12.27 -15.03
CA LEU A 206 8.00 13.66 -15.29
C LEU A 206 9.43 13.73 -15.82
N THR A 207 9.59 14.38 -16.97
CA THR A 207 10.90 14.62 -17.58
C THR A 207 11.28 16.08 -17.46
N ASP A 208 12.57 16.34 -17.25
CA ASP A 208 13.13 17.68 -17.27
C ASP A 208 12.84 18.36 -18.61
N GLY A 209 11.90 19.32 -18.62
CA GLY A 209 11.57 20.15 -19.79
C GLY A 209 10.26 19.85 -20.53
N GLU A 210 9.46 18.83 -20.14
CA GLU A 210 8.12 18.62 -20.72
C GLU A 210 7.01 19.46 -20.05
N SER A 211 7.34 20.24 -19.01
CA SER A 211 6.40 21.18 -18.40
C SER A 211 6.17 22.40 -19.29
N GLN A 212 5.43 22.22 -20.37
CA GLN A 212 4.96 23.33 -21.21
C GLN A 212 3.74 24.05 -20.61
N SER A 213 3.33 23.76 -19.36
CA SER A 213 2.09 24.35 -18.85
C SER A 213 1.98 24.62 -17.34
N GLN A 214 2.85 24.14 -16.45
CA GLN A 214 2.64 24.38 -15.02
C GLN A 214 3.95 24.60 -14.26
N THR A 215 4.13 25.83 -13.77
CA THR A 215 5.27 26.30 -12.96
C THR A 215 5.55 25.46 -11.71
N GLU A 216 4.60 24.62 -11.27
CA GLU A 216 4.72 23.80 -10.06
C GLU A 216 5.37 22.42 -10.30
N THR A 217 5.52 21.98 -11.55
CA THR A 217 6.05 20.65 -11.91
C THR A 217 7.44 20.70 -12.56
N GLU A 218 8.00 21.90 -12.74
CA GLU A 218 9.25 22.10 -13.44
C GLU A 218 10.45 21.60 -12.62
N GLY A 219 11.23 20.68 -13.19
CA GLY A 219 12.51 20.19 -12.63
C GLY A 219 12.38 19.23 -11.45
N LYS A 220 11.16 18.83 -11.07
CA LYS A 220 10.94 17.87 -9.98
C LYS A 220 10.73 16.45 -10.52
N PRO A 221 11.38 15.43 -9.91
CA PRO A 221 11.10 14.04 -10.24
C PRO A 221 9.69 13.66 -9.77
N GLY A 222 9.07 12.72 -10.47
CA GLY A 222 7.72 12.28 -10.17
C GLY A 222 7.12 11.49 -11.31
N PHE A 223 5.85 11.13 -11.16
CA PHE A 223 5.09 10.44 -12.19
C PHE A 223 3.67 10.98 -12.28
N LYS A 224 3.03 10.69 -13.40
CA LYS A 224 1.68 11.10 -13.73
C LYS A 224 0.89 9.92 -14.28
N ILE A 225 -0.27 9.72 -13.69
CA ILE A 225 -1.28 8.77 -14.11
C ILE A 225 -2.35 9.53 -14.89
N THR A 226 -2.59 9.11 -16.13
CA THR A 226 -3.53 9.74 -17.05
C THR A 226 -4.70 8.80 -17.30
N PHE A 227 -5.89 9.22 -16.91
CA PHE A 227 -7.15 8.50 -17.12
C PHE A 227 -7.87 9.06 -18.34
N VAL A 228 -8.10 8.23 -19.35
CA VAL A 228 -8.73 8.63 -20.62
C VAL A 228 -10.19 8.19 -20.62
N PHE A 229 -11.11 9.14 -20.80
CA PHE A 229 -12.55 8.87 -20.82
C PHE A 229 -13.16 9.12 -22.20
N SER A 230 -14.08 8.24 -22.59
CA SER A 230 -15.00 8.49 -23.70
C SER A 230 -15.98 9.61 -23.32
N PRO A 231 -16.57 10.30 -24.32
CA PRO A 231 -17.65 11.25 -24.05
C PRO A 231 -18.76 10.60 -23.22
N ASN A 232 -19.03 11.17 -22.05
CA ASN A 232 -19.94 10.59 -21.05
C ASN A 232 -20.97 11.63 -20.56
N GLU A 233 -21.96 11.20 -19.77
CA GLU A 233 -23.01 12.09 -19.26
C GLU A 233 -22.65 12.83 -17.97
N PHE A 234 -21.48 12.57 -17.37
CA PHE A 234 -21.13 13.04 -16.03
C PHE A 234 -20.28 14.30 -16.04
N PHE A 235 -19.25 14.36 -16.90
CA PHE A 235 -18.33 15.50 -16.99
C PHE A 235 -17.88 15.75 -18.44
N GLU A 236 -17.25 16.90 -18.67
CA GLU A 236 -16.77 17.31 -19.98
C GLU A 236 -15.32 16.88 -20.28
N ASN A 237 -14.55 16.56 -19.25
CA ASN A 237 -13.16 16.13 -19.39
C ASN A 237 -13.08 14.82 -20.20
N SER A 238 -12.21 14.80 -21.22
CA SER A 238 -11.80 13.55 -21.89
C SER A 238 -10.59 12.91 -21.22
N VAL A 239 -9.85 13.68 -20.42
CA VAL A 239 -8.65 13.23 -19.72
C VAL A 239 -8.65 13.82 -18.31
N LEU A 240 -8.38 12.97 -17.32
CA LEU A 240 -8.12 13.35 -15.94
C LEU A 240 -6.71 12.88 -15.57
N ASP A 241 -5.84 13.80 -15.23
CA ASP A 241 -4.47 13.53 -14.80
C ASP A 241 -4.38 13.58 -13.26
N LYS A 242 -3.61 12.65 -12.68
CA LYS A 242 -3.12 12.69 -11.30
C LYS A 242 -1.60 12.64 -11.33
N THR A 243 -0.96 13.63 -10.73
CA THR A 243 0.51 13.78 -10.73
C THR A 243 1.03 13.71 -9.31
N TYR A 244 2.08 12.93 -9.10
CA TYR A 244 2.80 12.83 -7.84
C TYR A 244 4.21 13.38 -8.02
N LEU A 245 4.56 14.34 -7.18
CA LEU A 245 5.88 14.94 -7.14
C LEU A 245 6.67 14.35 -5.98
N TYR A 246 7.91 13.96 -6.26
CA TYR A 246 8.87 13.59 -5.22
C TYR A 246 9.64 14.82 -4.73
N GLN A 247 10.23 14.70 -3.56
CA GLN A 247 11.25 15.62 -3.08
C GLN A 247 12.53 15.48 -3.91
N ASP A 248 13.35 16.54 -3.96
CA ASP A 248 14.58 16.55 -4.75
C ASP A 248 15.66 15.61 -4.19
N GLU A 249 15.61 15.38 -2.87
CA GLU A 249 16.47 14.47 -2.13
C GLU A 249 15.67 13.27 -1.61
N VAL A 250 16.35 12.12 -1.52
CA VAL A 250 15.79 10.91 -0.92
C VAL A 250 15.61 11.10 0.58
N GLY A 251 14.59 10.44 1.13
CA GLY A 251 14.32 10.43 2.56
C GLY A 251 15.35 9.64 3.35
N TYR A 252 15.13 9.55 4.65
CA TYR A 252 16.00 8.81 5.56
C TYR A 252 16.17 7.33 5.18
N SER A 253 15.14 6.68 4.62
CA SER A 253 15.22 5.29 4.13
C SER A 253 16.08 5.13 2.87
N GLY A 254 16.41 6.24 2.20
CA GLY A 254 17.09 6.24 0.91
C GLY A 254 16.16 6.16 -0.29
N ASP A 255 14.83 6.23 -0.11
CA ASP A 255 13.82 6.25 -1.18
C ASP A 255 13.31 7.66 -1.50
N PHE A 256 12.65 7.82 -2.65
CA PHE A 256 11.95 9.07 -2.96
C PHE A 256 10.81 9.29 -1.96
N VAL A 257 10.75 10.50 -1.40
CA VAL A 257 9.67 10.91 -0.52
C VAL A 257 8.68 11.74 -1.32
N TYR A 258 7.39 11.50 -1.12
CA TYR A 258 6.34 12.31 -1.72
C TYR A 258 6.38 13.75 -1.20
N TYR A 259 6.30 14.71 -2.12
CA TYR A 259 6.22 16.14 -1.82
C TYR A 259 4.79 16.64 -1.95
N LYS A 260 4.13 16.34 -3.08
CA LYS A 260 2.80 16.88 -3.40
C LYS A 260 2.09 15.99 -4.41
N ALA A 261 0.79 15.79 -4.21
CA ALA A 261 -0.12 15.28 -5.22
C ALA A 261 -0.87 16.43 -5.90
N ILE A 262 -1.05 16.36 -7.22
CA ILE A 262 -1.78 17.33 -8.04
C ILE A 262 -2.80 16.57 -8.87
N GLY A 263 -4.08 16.84 -8.66
CA GLY A 263 -5.16 16.26 -9.44
C GLY A 263 -5.76 17.23 -10.47
N THR A 264 -6.57 16.70 -11.37
CA THR A 264 -7.25 17.48 -12.40
C THR A 264 -8.64 17.89 -11.94
N GLU A 265 -8.97 19.19 -12.07
CA GLU A 265 -10.33 19.67 -11.81
C GLU A 265 -11.34 19.04 -12.79
N ILE A 266 -12.35 18.38 -12.23
CA ILE A 266 -13.42 17.73 -12.99
C ILE A 266 -14.52 18.75 -13.29
N ARG A 267 -14.79 18.96 -14.58
CA ARG A 267 -15.86 19.81 -15.09
C ARG A 267 -17.16 19.02 -15.16
N TRP A 268 -17.77 18.85 -14.00
CA TRP A 268 -19.05 18.16 -13.84
C TRP A 268 -20.16 18.84 -14.63
N LYS A 269 -20.99 18.03 -15.29
CA LYS A 269 -22.24 18.47 -15.90
C LYS A 269 -23.29 18.74 -14.83
N GLU A 270 -24.33 19.48 -15.21
CA GLU A 270 -25.40 19.86 -14.28
C GLU A 270 -25.99 18.63 -13.57
N ASP A 271 -25.97 18.67 -12.24
CA ASP A 271 -26.52 17.63 -11.35
C ASP A 271 -25.86 16.25 -11.42
N LYS A 272 -24.65 16.19 -11.98
CA LYS A 272 -23.88 14.94 -12.15
C LYS A 272 -22.60 14.88 -11.33
N ASP A 273 -22.37 15.86 -10.45
CA ASP A 273 -21.25 15.83 -9.51
C ASP A 273 -21.40 14.62 -8.57
N LEU A 274 -20.50 13.64 -8.73
CA LEU A 274 -20.52 12.41 -7.93
C LEU A 274 -19.89 12.61 -6.55
N THR A 275 -19.03 13.62 -6.40
CA THR A 275 -18.34 13.98 -5.14
C THR A 275 -19.23 14.71 -4.14
N LYS A 276 -20.46 15.08 -4.57
CA LYS A 276 -21.41 15.84 -3.75
C LYS A 276 -22.80 15.22 -3.79
N GLU A 277 -23.43 15.13 -2.63
CA GLU A 277 -24.84 14.84 -2.50
C GLU A 277 -25.62 16.14 -2.22
N TYR A 278 -26.77 16.32 -2.86
CA TYR A 278 -27.57 17.54 -2.75
C TYR A 278 -28.85 17.32 -1.97
N GLU A 279 -28.94 17.90 -0.77
CA GLU A 279 -30.14 17.88 0.07
C GLU A 279 -31.04 19.09 -0.27
N ILE A 280 -32.26 18.84 -0.76
CA ILE A 280 -33.22 19.92 -1.08
C ILE A 280 -34.11 20.17 0.14
N LYS A 281 -33.88 21.30 0.82
CA LYS A 281 -34.71 21.75 1.94
C LYS A 281 -35.69 22.83 1.50
N LYS A 282 -36.98 22.62 1.83
CA LYS A 282 -38.00 23.68 1.69
C LYS A 282 -37.82 24.68 2.82
N GLN A 283 -37.35 25.88 2.50
CA GLN A 283 -37.29 26.98 3.45
C GLN A 283 -38.50 27.89 3.25
N ARG A 284 -39.29 28.08 4.31
CA ARG A 284 -40.39 29.04 4.33
C ARG A 284 -39.92 30.29 5.05
N ASN A 285 -39.99 31.43 4.38
CA ASN A 285 -39.71 32.72 5.00
C ASN A 285 -40.82 33.04 6.02
N LYS A 286 -40.44 33.19 7.30
CA LYS A 286 -41.36 33.41 8.41
C LYS A 286 -42.19 34.70 8.26
N ASN A 287 -41.66 35.70 7.57
CA ASN A 287 -42.31 37.02 7.43
C ASN A 287 -43.15 37.14 6.16
N THR A 288 -42.71 36.55 5.04
CA THR A 288 -43.39 36.69 3.74
C THR A 288 -44.20 35.46 3.34
N ASN A 289 -44.17 34.39 4.14
CA ASN A 289 -44.81 33.09 3.86
C ASN A 289 -44.44 32.45 2.51
N ARG A 290 -43.47 33.00 1.77
CA ARG A 290 -42.97 32.42 0.52
C ARG A 290 -42.04 31.25 0.84
N THR A 291 -42.24 30.14 0.13
CA THR A 291 -41.39 28.95 0.22
C THR A 291 -40.37 28.97 -0.92
N ARG A 292 -39.08 28.86 -0.58
CA ARG A 292 -37.98 28.65 -1.53
C ARG A 292 -37.38 27.26 -1.30
N LEU A 293 -37.02 26.58 -2.39
CA LEU A 293 -36.20 25.38 -2.32
C LEU A 293 -34.73 25.79 -2.20
N VAL A 294 -34.07 25.37 -1.13
CA VAL A 294 -32.64 25.57 -0.94
C VAL A 294 -31.96 24.23 -1.09
N ARG A 295 -31.08 24.15 -2.08
CA ARG A 295 -30.26 22.98 -2.35
C ARG A 295 -28.92 23.14 -1.62
N LYS A 296 -28.65 22.28 -0.65
CA LYS A 296 -27.38 22.27 0.10
C LYS A 296 -26.56 21.07 -0.34
N ALA A 297 -25.37 21.31 -0.89
CA ALA A 297 -24.42 20.25 -1.19
C ALA A 297 -23.73 19.76 0.09
N ARG A 298 -23.49 18.46 0.19
CA ARG A 298 -22.67 17.80 1.19
C ARG A 298 -21.59 16.99 0.46
N PRO A 299 -20.31 17.06 0.86
CA PRO A 299 -19.29 16.15 0.35
C PRO A 299 -19.71 14.70 0.57
N THR A 300 -19.33 13.83 -0.35
CA THR A 300 -19.68 12.40 -0.32
C THR A 300 -18.49 11.60 -0.82
N GLU A 301 -18.32 10.40 -0.27
CA GLU A 301 -17.35 9.43 -0.74
C GLU A 301 -17.58 9.12 -2.22
N SER A 302 -16.52 9.19 -3.00
CA SER A 302 -16.53 8.98 -4.44
C SER A 302 -15.09 8.78 -4.89
N PHE A 303 -14.87 7.82 -5.79
CA PHE A 303 -13.57 7.58 -6.43
C PHE A 303 -12.97 8.88 -6.99
N PHE A 304 -13.81 9.76 -7.55
CA PHE A 304 -13.36 11.03 -8.15
C PHE A 304 -12.77 12.04 -7.15
N ASN A 305 -12.88 11.80 -5.84
CA ASN A 305 -12.14 12.55 -4.82
C ASN A 305 -10.62 12.35 -4.97
N PHE A 306 -10.18 11.25 -5.60
CA PHE A 306 -8.78 10.99 -5.95
C PHE A 306 -8.15 12.10 -6.81
N PHE A 307 -8.94 12.83 -7.60
CA PHE A 307 -8.47 13.98 -8.40
C PHE A 307 -8.51 15.31 -7.63
N THR A 308 -8.96 15.29 -6.38
CA THR A 308 -8.90 16.41 -5.44
C THR A 308 -8.08 15.95 -4.23
N PRO A 309 -6.74 15.82 -4.38
CA PRO A 309 -5.91 15.31 -3.31
C PRO A 309 -6.03 16.17 -2.05
N PRO A 310 -5.81 15.59 -0.86
CA PRO A 310 -5.77 16.35 0.38
C PRO A 310 -4.72 17.48 0.29
N ILE A 311 -4.93 18.57 1.02
CA ILE A 311 -4.01 19.71 1.05
C ILE A 311 -3.33 19.71 2.41
N PRO A 312 -1.98 19.74 2.47
CA PRO A 312 -1.29 19.70 3.75
C PRO A 312 -1.65 20.98 4.52
N PRO A 313 -1.94 20.88 5.83
CA PRO A 313 -2.15 22.05 6.66
C PRO A 313 -0.97 23.01 6.53
N SER A 314 -1.24 24.31 6.39
CA SER A 314 -0.16 25.29 6.39
C SER A 314 0.46 25.40 7.79
N ASP A 315 1.72 25.85 7.85
CA ASP A 315 2.37 26.12 9.14
C ASP A 315 1.54 27.07 10.01
N GLU A 316 0.85 28.07 9.40
CA GLU A 316 -0.07 28.97 10.09
C GLU A 316 -1.31 28.25 10.67
N ASP A 317 -1.86 27.27 9.94
CA ASP A 317 -3.00 26.48 10.38
C ASP A 317 -2.61 25.54 11.55
N LEU A 318 -1.39 24.99 11.52
CA LEU A 318 -0.81 24.19 12.60
C LEU A 318 -0.53 25.04 13.85
N GLU A 319 0.14 26.19 13.68
CA GLU A 319 0.46 27.10 14.78
C GLU A 319 -0.78 27.72 15.43
N SER A 320 -1.83 27.96 14.65
CA SER A 320 -3.09 28.49 15.16
C SER A 320 -3.97 27.45 15.87
N GLY A 321 -3.59 26.16 15.83
CA GLY A 321 -4.38 25.06 16.39
C GLY A 321 -5.76 24.98 15.76
N LYS A 322 -5.87 25.34 14.47
CA LYS A 322 -7.14 25.33 13.72
C LYS A 322 -7.66 23.92 13.51
N PHE A 323 -6.74 22.98 13.35
CA PHE A 323 -6.98 21.55 13.34
C PHE A 323 -6.57 20.99 14.69
N ASP A 324 -7.41 20.14 15.27
CA ASP A 324 -7.01 19.34 16.41
C ASP A 324 -6.18 18.12 15.97
N GLU A 325 -5.68 17.36 16.93
CA GLU A 325 -4.79 16.22 16.67
C GLU A 325 -5.50 15.12 15.86
N GLU A 326 -6.79 14.87 16.13
CA GLU A 326 -7.62 13.90 15.41
C GLU A 326 -7.86 14.34 13.96
N GLU A 327 -8.15 15.62 13.72
CA GLU A 327 -8.29 16.18 12.37
C GLU A 327 -6.98 16.12 11.57
N LEU A 328 -5.82 16.29 12.23
CA LEU A 328 -4.51 16.18 11.59
C LEU A 328 -4.17 14.74 11.20
N GLU A 329 -4.42 13.79 12.10
CA GLU A 329 -4.26 12.36 11.85
C GLU A 329 -5.17 11.92 10.68
N GLU A 330 -6.44 12.34 10.67
CA GLU A 330 -7.34 12.05 9.55
C GLU A 330 -6.86 12.60 8.20
N ILE A 331 -6.19 13.76 8.20
CA ILE A 331 -5.62 14.35 6.97
C ILE A 331 -4.41 13.53 6.52
N GLU A 332 -3.55 13.12 7.44
CA GLU A 332 -2.39 12.27 7.18
C GLU A 332 -2.79 10.90 6.62
N ASP A 333 -3.79 10.25 7.21
CA ASP A 333 -4.35 8.98 6.72
C ASP A 333 -4.85 9.11 5.28
N LYS A 334 -5.56 10.21 4.98
CA LYS A 334 -6.04 10.49 3.61
C LYS A 334 -4.89 10.71 2.64
N PHE A 335 -3.78 11.31 3.08
CA PHE A 335 -2.57 11.44 2.26
C PHE A 335 -1.92 10.11 1.97
N GLN A 336 -1.73 9.29 3.00
CA GLN A 336 -1.11 7.99 2.88
C GLN A 336 -1.92 7.09 1.95
N LEU A 337 -3.25 7.08 2.11
CA LEU A 337 -4.14 6.33 1.22
C LEU A 337 -4.06 6.83 -0.23
N ASP A 338 -4.00 8.14 -0.45
CA ASP A 338 -3.88 8.73 -1.79
C ASP A 338 -2.57 8.32 -2.49
N TYR A 339 -1.46 8.28 -1.76
CA TYR A 339 -0.16 7.83 -2.27
C TYR A 339 -0.16 6.32 -2.52
N GLN A 340 -0.75 5.52 -1.63
CA GLN A 340 -0.85 4.08 -1.80
C GLN A 340 -1.62 3.73 -3.08
N ILE A 341 -2.79 4.35 -3.30
CA ILE A 341 -3.56 4.15 -4.54
C ILE A 341 -2.73 4.54 -5.78
N GLY A 342 -1.93 5.61 -5.69
CA GLY A 342 -1.02 6.04 -6.75
C GLY A 342 0.05 4.99 -7.09
N GLU A 343 0.66 4.40 -6.07
CA GLU A 343 1.66 3.33 -6.22
C GLU A 343 1.03 2.03 -6.73
N ASP A 344 -0.12 1.62 -6.20
CA ASP A 344 -0.84 0.42 -6.67
C ASP A 344 -1.17 0.54 -8.16
N LEU A 345 -1.61 1.72 -8.60
CA LEU A 345 -1.85 2.00 -10.02
C LEU A 345 -0.56 1.87 -10.85
N LYS A 346 0.53 2.47 -10.38
CA LYS A 346 1.83 2.53 -11.06
C LYS A 346 2.49 1.16 -11.17
N GLU A 347 2.61 0.44 -10.05
CA GLU A 347 3.42 -0.76 -9.91
C GLU A 347 2.62 -2.05 -10.14
N LYS A 348 1.34 -2.08 -9.76
CA LYS A 348 0.51 -3.29 -9.83
C LYS A 348 -0.48 -3.25 -11.00
N ILE A 349 -1.42 -2.30 -11.00
CA ILE A 349 -2.59 -2.31 -11.88
C ILE A 349 -2.22 -2.04 -13.33
N ILE A 350 -1.46 -0.98 -13.64
CA ILE A 350 -1.12 -0.64 -15.04
C ILE A 350 -0.28 -1.76 -15.69
N PRO A 351 0.78 -2.30 -15.03
CA PRO A 351 1.56 -3.39 -15.60
C PRO A 351 0.77 -4.70 -15.75
N ARG A 352 -0.10 -5.02 -14.79
CA ARG A 352 -0.82 -6.31 -14.71
C ARG A 352 -2.34 -6.20 -14.90
N ALA A 353 -2.81 -5.22 -15.66
CA ALA A 353 -4.25 -4.93 -15.80
C ALA A 353 -5.11 -6.14 -16.22
N ILE A 354 -4.55 -7.08 -17.01
CA ILE A 354 -5.26 -8.30 -17.39
C ILE A 354 -5.44 -9.27 -16.22
N ASP A 355 -4.43 -9.41 -15.36
CA ASP A 355 -4.45 -10.32 -14.21
C ASP A 355 -5.45 -9.81 -13.16
N TYR A 356 -5.54 -8.49 -12.97
CA TYR A 356 -6.59 -7.90 -12.13
C TYR A 356 -7.99 -8.01 -12.78
N PHE A 357 -8.09 -7.93 -14.11
CA PHE A 357 -9.36 -8.11 -14.80
C PHE A 357 -9.89 -9.55 -14.71
N THR A 358 -8.99 -10.54 -14.80
CA THR A 358 -9.36 -11.96 -14.65
C THR A 358 -9.52 -12.37 -13.18
N GLY A 359 -9.10 -11.52 -12.23
CA GLY A 359 -9.09 -11.81 -10.80
C GLY A 359 -7.87 -12.63 -10.34
N LYS A 360 -6.99 -13.03 -11.27
CA LYS A 360 -5.77 -13.79 -10.97
C LYS A 360 -4.82 -13.03 -10.05
N ALA A 361 -4.78 -11.69 -10.15
CA ALA A 361 -3.93 -10.88 -9.28
C ALA A 361 -4.26 -11.08 -7.78
N LEU A 362 -5.53 -11.33 -7.43
CA LEU A 362 -5.96 -11.55 -6.06
C LEU A 362 -5.39 -12.85 -5.46
N GLU A 363 -5.09 -13.85 -6.30
CA GLU A 363 -4.46 -15.09 -5.84
C GLU A 363 -3.01 -14.84 -5.41
N TYR A 364 -2.32 -13.89 -6.04
CA TYR A 364 -0.95 -13.53 -5.66
C TYR A 364 -0.91 -12.63 -4.43
N ASP A 365 -1.84 -11.67 -4.31
CA ASP A 365 -1.91 -10.81 -3.12
C ASP A 365 -2.20 -11.64 -1.85
N VAL A 366 -3.01 -12.73 -1.92
CA VAL A 366 -3.26 -13.63 -0.78
C VAL A 366 -2.05 -14.50 -0.43
N LEU A 367 -1.29 -14.95 -1.43
CA LEU A 367 -0.08 -15.75 -1.21
C LEU A 367 1.05 -14.91 -0.57
N GLU A 368 1.12 -13.61 -0.87
CA GLU A 368 2.07 -12.70 -0.20
C GLU A 368 1.71 -12.52 1.29
N GLU A 369 0.43 -12.53 1.67
CA GLU A 369 0.00 -12.44 3.07
C GLU A 369 0.26 -13.73 3.87
N ASP A 370 0.07 -14.92 3.27
CA ASP A 370 0.33 -16.21 3.93
C ASP A 370 1.84 -16.50 4.13
N ASP A 371 2.72 -16.03 3.24
CA ASP A 371 4.18 -16.20 3.36
C ASP A 371 4.82 -15.32 4.47
N GLU A 372 4.09 -14.34 5.03
CA GLU A 372 4.54 -13.51 6.16
C GLU A 372 4.23 -14.12 7.55
N GLU A 373 3.36 -15.15 7.64
CA GLU A 373 2.99 -15.79 8.92
C GLU A 373 3.87 -17.00 9.34
N ASP A 374 4.72 -17.53 8.44
CA ASP A 374 5.42 -18.83 8.65
C ASP A 374 6.89 -18.75 9.15
N ASP A 375 7.42 -17.57 9.51
CA ASP A 375 8.84 -17.45 9.98
C ASP A 375 9.00 -17.45 11.52
N TYR A 376 7.99 -17.94 12.26
CA TYR A 376 8.04 -18.15 13.71
C TYR A 376 7.73 -19.59 14.14
N GLU A 377 8.29 -20.60 13.46
CA GLU A 377 8.35 -21.95 13.99
C GLU A 377 9.79 -22.39 14.32
N ASP A 378 10.02 -22.50 15.63
CA ASP A 378 10.86 -23.52 16.28
C ASP A 378 12.39 -23.28 16.37
N ILE A 379 12.78 -22.45 17.33
CA ILE A 379 14.06 -22.63 18.04
C ILE A 379 13.75 -23.40 19.33
N ASP A 380 13.49 -24.70 19.20
CA ASP A 380 13.70 -25.63 20.31
C ASP A 380 15.22 -25.88 20.41
N ASP A 381 15.82 -25.27 21.42
CA ASP A 381 17.22 -25.47 21.84
C ASP A 381 17.41 -26.94 22.24
N ASP A 382 17.97 -27.75 21.34
CA ASP A 382 18.65 -29.01 21.66
C ASP A 382 19.95 -28.68 22.43
N ASP A 383 19.84 -28.38 23.73
CA ASP A 383 21.00 -28.36 24.63
C ASP A 383 21.20 -29.75 25.26
N ASP A 384 22.22 -30.40 24.70
CA ASP A 384 22.79 -31.71 24.99
C ASP A 384 23.52 -31.68 26.35
N ASP A 385 22.94 -32.24 27.41
CA ASP A 385 23.63 -32.46 28.70
C ASP A 385 23.64 -33.96 29.08
N GLU A 386 24.72 -34.64 28.68
CA GLU A 386 25.19 -35.90 29.26
C GLU A 386 25.80 -35.68 30.67
N ASP A 387 25.24 -36.34 31.69
CA ASP A 387 25.92 -37.33 32.56
C ASP A 387 25.31 -37.44 33.99
N GLY A 388 25.33 -38.66 34.55
CA GLY A 388 25.43 -38.85 36.00
C GLY A 388 24.29 -39.58 36.70
N GLY A 389 24.12 -40.89 36.43
CA GLY A 389 23.04 -41.70 36.99
C GLY A 389 23.00 -41.93 38.52
N ARG A 390 21.85 -42.47 38.99
CA ARG A 390 21.70 -43.58 39.98
C ARG A 390 20.23 -43.79 40.40
N GLY A 391 19.71 -45.00 40.14
CA GLY A 391 19.02 -45.81 41.15
C GLY A 391 17.50 -45.65 41.42
N ARG A 392 16.69 -46.42 40.67
CA ARG A 392 15.78 -47.50 41.13
C ARG A 392 14.75 -47.24 42.26
N PHE A 393 13.46 -47.25 41.91
CA PHE A 393 12.36 -48.15 42.38
C PHE A 393 11.04 -47.66 41.73
N ASP A 394 10.44 -48.40 40.78
CA ASP A 394 9.32 -49.35 40.96
C ASP A 394 7.99 -48.69 41.42
N ASP A 395 6.95 -48.77 40.58
CA ASP A 395 5.67 -49.47 40.88
C ASP A 395 4.46 -48.88 40.08
N ASP A 396 3.83 -49.74 39.27
CA ASP A 396 2.39 -49.94 39.00
C ASP A 396 1.44 -48.73 38.74
N SER A 397 0.33 -48.80 38.00
CA SER A 397 -0.38 -49.80 37.19
C SER A 397 -1.66 -49.10 36.66
N GLU A 398 -2.05 -49.42 35.43
CA GLU A 398 -3.39 -49.45 34.81
C GLU A 398 -4.51 -48.46 35.24
N SER A 399 -5.14 -47.79 34.25
CA SER A 399 -6.53 -48.14 33.87
C SER A 399 -7.07 -47.31 32.70
N GLU A 400 -7.72 -48.03 31.78
CA GLU A 400 -8.66 -47.54 30.77
C GLU A 400 -9.83 -46.77 31.39
N THR A 401 -10.43 -45.83 30.66
CA THR A 401 -11.90 -45.79 30.48
C THR A 401 -12.35 -44.78 29.42
N ASP A 402 -12.87 -45.34 28.33
CA ASP A 402 -14.11 -45.01 27.62
C ASP A 402 -14.47 -43.56 27.18
N LEU A 403 -14.64 -43.49 25.84
CA LEU A 403 -15.45 -42.62 24.97
C LEU A 403 -16.89 -42.36 25.51
N PRO A 404 -17.79 -41.49 24.96
CA PRO A 404 -17.91 -41.10 23.54
C PRO A 404 -18.53 -39.69 23.24
N PRO A 405 -18.84 -39.34 21.97
CA PRO A 405 -19.15 -37.97 21.52
C PRO A 405 -20.66 -37.67 21.45
N ARG A 406 -21.05 -36.39 21.32
CA ARG A 406 -22.46 -36.01 21.04
C ARG A 406 -22.63 -34.93 19.97
N ARG A 407 -23.50 -35.30 19.01
CA ARG A 407 -24.08 -34.52 17.90
C ARG A 407 -25.26 -33.61 18.34
N MET A 408 -25.42 -32.52 17.59
CA MET A 408 -26.62 -31.78 17.12
C MET A 408 -27.94 -31.81 17.92
N VAL A 409 -28.62 -30.64 18.01
CA VAL A 409 -29.97 -30.33 17.44
C VAL A 409 -30.28 -28.82 17.65
N GLY A 410 -30.83 -28.15 16.63
CA GLY A 410 -31.18 -26.73 16.65
C GLY A 410 -32.57 -26.36 17.18
N ARG A 411 -32.88 -25.05 17.23
CA ARG A 411 -34.25 -24.50 17.26
C ARG A 411 -34.27 -22.97 17.04
N GLY A 412 -35.17 -22.50 16.18
CA GLY A 412 -35.38 -21.09 15.83
C GLY A 412 -36.16 -20.24 16.86
N PRO A 413 -36.48 -18.96 16.51
CA PRO A 413 -36.92 -17.94 17.47
C PRO A 413 -38.45 -17.76 17.56
N PRO A 414 -39.00 -17.19 18.66
CA PRO A 414 -40.42 -16.89 18.76
C PRO A 414 -40.80 -15.43 18.44
N LYS A 415 -41.97 -15.30 17.76
CA LYS A 415 -42.92 -14.15 17.71
C LYS A 415 -43.31 -13.70 19.14
N GLY A 416 -43.81 -12.50 19.45
CA GLY A 416 -44.54 -11.45 18.72
C GLY A 416 -45.80 -11.03 19.54
N ARG A 417 -46.23 -9.76 19.47
CA ARG A 417 -47.57 -9.21 19.84
C ARG A 417 -47.50 -7.68 19.66
N GLY A 418 -48.36 -6.94 18.96
CA GLY A 418 -49.70 -7.19 18.40
C GLY A 418 -50.67 -6.13 18.95
N GLY A 419 -51.30 -5.32 18.09
CA GLY A 419 -52.42 -4.46 18.49
C GLY A 419 -52.77 -3.30 17.53
N ALA A 420 -53.61 -3.57 16.53
CA ALA A 420 -54.51 -2.60 15.87
C ALA A 420 -55.87 -2.59 16.62
N PRO A 421 -56.85 -1.68 16.36
CA PRO A 421 -57.68 -1.72 15.12
C PRO A 421 -58.19 -0.31 14.63
N ALA A 422 -58.31 -0.06 13.32
CA ALA A 422 -59.47 -0.20 12.41
C ALA A 422 -60.37 1.07 12.21
N THR A 423 -60.61 1.41 10.92
CA THR A 423 -61.87 1.85 10.26
C THR A 423 -61.50 2.38 8.85
N ALA A 424 -61.72 1.63 7.77
CA ALA A 424 -62.94 1.50 6.96
C ALA A 424 -63.31 2.76 6.14
N GLY A 425 -63.23 2.65 4.80
CA GLY A 425 -63.74 3.65 3.85
C GLY A 425 -63.30 3.38 2.41
N ASN A 426 -64.12 2.61 1.68
CA ASN A 426 -63.98 2.27 0.26
C ASN A 426 -64.82 3.24 -0.58
N VAL A 427 -64.30 3.85 -1.67
CA VAL A 427 -65.04 4.23 -2.90
C VAL A 427 -64.07 4.65 -4.04
N ASN A 428 -64.55 4.42 -5.26
CA ASN A 428 -63.90 4.24 -6.58
C ASN A 428 -63.64 5.58 -7.36
N PRO A 429 -63.27 5.62 -8.67
CA PRO A 429 -62.31 6.56 -9.25
C PRO A 429 -62.98 7.51 -10.29
N GLU A 430 -62.14 8.19 -11.08
CA GLU A 430 -62.42 8.96 -12.31
C GLU A 430 -62.64 10.48 -12.21
N GLU A 431 -61.91 11.15 -13.13
CA GLU A 431 -62.05 12.49 -13.71
C GLU A 431 -61.87 13.74 -12.84
N CYS A 432 -60.80 14.52 -13.10
CA CYS A 432 -60.95 15.78 -13.82
C CYS A 432 -59.60 16.34 -14.35
N LYS A 433 -59.68 16.87 -15.58
CA LYS A 433 -58.64 17.50 -16.39
C LYS A 433 -58.28 18.92 -15.90
N GLN A 434 -57.07 19.35 -16.29
CA GLN A 434 -56.68 20.70 -16.73
C GLN A 434 -57.01 21.90 -15.82
N GLN A 435 -55.97 22.48 -15.22
CA GLN A 435 -55.40 23.77 -15.64
C GLN A 435 -54.07 24.02 -14.93
#